data_AF-G9WSP7-F1
#
_entry.id   AF-G9WSP7-F1
#
_cell.length_a   1.000
_cell.length_b   1.000
_cell.length_c   1.000
_cell.angle_alpha   90.00
_cell.angle_beta   90.00
_cell.angle_gamma   90.00
#
_symmetry.space_group_name_H-M   'P 1'
#
loop_
_entity.id
_entity.type
_entity.pdbx_description
1 polymer ?
#
loop_
_entity_poly.entity_id
_entity_poly.type
_entity_poly.pdbx_seq_one_letter_code
_entity_poly.pdbx_strand_id
1 'polypeptide(L)'
;MDKEMDMEMDKEMDREELEELEALLRKKKEKESEEEWKKPSLQESFPKLVLASGSPRRIELLKLLGFSPTVYPSGADESSAEKDPALLTQRLAFLKAEEVQRHFDSETLLIAADTVVFDGEKILGKPKTEEDAYAMLSGLSGKVNWVYTGVCILYGEKKMGFCEKTTVYLSKMSDREIREYIASGDPMDKAGAYGVQGPFARFVKGIEGDFCNAIGLPIARLYQALKRFREEL
;
A
#
# COMPACT_ATOMS: atom_id res chain seq x y z
N MET A 1 54.33 -33.07 22.41
CA MET A 1 53.93 -31.66 22.55
C MET A 1 53.67 -31.11 21.17
N ASP A 2 52.46 -30.95 20.64
CA ASP A 2 51.11 -31.27 21.07
C ASP A 2 50.37 -31.52 19.74
N LYS A 3 49.88 -32.74 19.53
CA LYS A 3 49.00 -33.11 18.43
C LYS A 3 47.82 -33.87 19.03
N GLU A 4 47.13 -33.19 19.92
CA GLU A 4 45.85 -33.60 20.48
C GLU A 4 45.04 -32.34 20.72
N MET A 5 44.40 -31.83 19.67
CA MET A 5 43.19 -31.00 19.75
C MET A 5 42.79 -30.65 18.34
N ASP A 6 42.09 -31.57 17.70
CA ASP A 6 41.06 -31.29 16.70
C ASP A 6 40.21 -32.57 16.62
N MET A 7 39.51 -32.83 17.74
CA MET A 7 38.43 -33.82 17.76
C MET A 7 37.21 -33.19 17.09
N GLU A 8 36.86 -33.75 15.95
CA GLU A 8 35.50 -34.06 15.47
C GLU A 8 34.37 -33.17 16.02
N MET A 9 33.84 -32.33 15.15
CA MET A 9 32.55 -31.67 15.35
C MET A 9 31.62 -31.97 14.16
N ASP A 10 31.39 -33.26 13.90
CA ASP A 10 30.17 -33.73 13.26
C ASP A 10 29.41 -34.54 14.31
N LYS A 11 28.56 -33.85 15.08
CA LYS A 11 27.53 -34.54 15.86
C LYS A 11 26.40 -34.90 14.89
N GLU A 12 26.40 -36.14 14.40
CA GLU A 12 25.15 -36.77 13.98
C GLU A 12 24.22 -36.74 15.21
N MET A 13 23.22 -35.84 15.19
CA MET A 13 22.13 -35.88 16.16
C MET A 13 21.48 -37.25 16.06
N ASP A 14 21.32 -37.92 17.20
CA ASP A 14 20.70 -39.23 17.19
C ASP A 14 19.21 -39.09 16.80
N ARG A 15 18.62 -40.21 16.36
CA ARG A 15 17.24 -40.22 15.87
C ARG A 15 16.23 -39.84 16.97
N GLU A 16 16.53 -40.12 18.24
CA GLU A 16 15.68 -39.79 19.38
C GLU A 16 15.76 -38.28 19.69
N GLU A 17 16.95 -37.68 19.67
CA GLU A 17 17.17 -36.23 19.80
C GLU A 17 16.44 -35.44 18.71
N LEU A 18 16.42 -35.96 17.48
CA LEU A 18 15.71 -35.35 16.35
C LEU A 18 14.18 -35.42 16.54
N GLU A 19 13.66 -36.57 16.99
CA GLU A 19 12.24 -36.75 17.32
C GLU A 19 11.79 -35.85 18.49
N GLU A 20 12.62 -35.69 19.53
CA GLU A 20 12.36 -34.77 20.65
C GLU A 20 12.33 -33.30 20.19
N LEU A 21 13.26 -32.88 19.33
CA LEU A 21 13.31 -31.52 18.80
C LEU A 21 12.09 -31.21 17.93
N GLU A 22 11.67 -32.15 17.08
CA GLU A 22 10.47 -32.02 16.26
C GLU A 22 9.20 -31.92 17.14
N ALA A 23 9.11 -32.73 18.20
CA ALA A 23 8.00 -32.67 19.16
C ALA A 23 7.96 -31.33 19.92
N LEU A 24 9.12 -30.78 20.31
CA LEU A 24 9.22 -29.46 20.93
C LEU A 24 8.82 -28.34 19.97
N LEU A 25 9.28 -28.38 18.72
CA LEU A 25 8.91 -27.41 17.68
C LEU A 25 7.41 -27.46 17.38
N ARG A 26 6.81 -28.65 17.36
CA ARG A 26 5.36 -28.83 17.18
C ARG A 26 4.58 -28.24 18.35
N LYS A 27 4.94 -28.56 19.59
CA LYS A 27 4.32 -27.98 20.80
C LYS A 27 4.45 -26.45 20.83
N LYS A 28 5.60 -25.92 20.42
CA LYS A 28 5.83 -24.48 20.32
C LYS A 28 4.92 -23.83 19.29
N LYS A 29 4.82 -24.40 18.08
CA LYS A 29 3.90 -23.92 17.02
C LYS A 29 2.44 -24.01 17.43
N GLU A 30 2.02 -25.11 18.09
CA GLU A 30 0.66 -25.29 18.59
C GLU A 30 0.32 -24.22 19.65
N LYS A 31 1.24 -23.96 20.58
CA LYS A 31 1.08 -22.91 21.59
C LYS A 31 1.04 -21.50 20.99
N GLU A 32 1.95 -21.19 20.06
CA GLU A 32 1.95 -19.92 19.33
C GLU A 32 0.65 -19.72 18.53
N SER A 33 0.14 -20.79 17.90
CA SER A 33 -1.13 -20.76 17.16
C SER A 33 -2.34 -20.55 18.09
N GLU A 34 -2.36 -21.19 19.26
CA GLU A 34 -3.42 -20.98 20.26
C GLU A 34 -3.41 -19.55 20.83
N GLU A 35 -2.22 -18.99 21.06
CA GLU A 35 -2.05 -17.62 21.53
C GLU A 35 -2.45 -16.59 20.44
N GLU A 36 -2.11 -16.83 19.17
CA GLU A 36 -2.49 -15.98 18.04
C GLU A 36 -4.01 -15.97 17.80
N TRP A 37 -4.68 -17.13 17.92
CA TRP A 37 -6.15 -17.23 17.74
C TRP A 37 -6.94 -16.53 18.85
N LYS A 38 -6.32 -16.30 20.02
CA LYS A 38 -6.92 -15.55 21.14
C LYS A 38 -6.74 -14.04 21.00
N LYS A 39 -5.85 -13.57 20.13
CA LYS A 39 -5.67 -12.12 19.92
C LYS A 39 -6.93 -11.55 19.26
N PRO A 40 -7.38 -10.36 19.67
CA PRO A 40 -8.46 -9.68 18.98
C PRO A 40 -8.09 -9.51 17.51
N SER A 41 -9.09 -9.54 16.63
CA SER A 41 -8.96 -9.11 15.25
C SER A 41 -8.50 -7.64 15.17
N LEU A 42 -8.01 -7.20 14.02
CA LEU A 42 -7.62 -5.80 13.84
C LEU A 42 -8.82 -4.86 14.00
N GLN A 43 -10.01 -5.31 13.60
CA GLN A 43 -11.26 -4.57 13.71
C GLN A 43 -11.68 -4.38 15.17
N GLU A 44 -11.52 -5.42 16.00
CA GLU A 44 -11.76 -5.33 17.44
C GLU A 44 -10.71 -4.47 18.14
N SER A 45 -9.47 -4.49 17.64
CA SER A 45 -8.38 -3.64 18.16
C SER A 45 -8.56 -2.17 17.79
N PHE A 46 -9.22 -1.89 16.67
CA PHE A 46 -9.45 -0.55 16.12
C PHE A 46 -10.93 -0.35 15.75
N PRO A 47 -11.83 -0.25 16.75
CA PRO A 47 -13.28 -0.18 16.51
C PRO A 47 -13.69 1.13 15.84
N LYS A 48 -12.91 2.21 16.04
CA LYS A 48 -13.07 3.49 15.36
C LYS A 48 -11.99 3.63 14.30
N LEU A 49 -12.38 3.56 13.03
CA LEU A 49 -11.47 3.76 11.90
C LEU A 49 -11.98 4.87 11.00
N VAL A 50 -11.10 5.83 10.70
CA VAL A 50 -11.36 6.93 9.75
C VAL A 50 -10.40 6.80 8.56
N LEU A 51 -10.97 6.86 7.35
CA LEU A 51 -10.20 7.01 6.12
C LEU A 51 -10.14 8.50 5.76
N ALA A 52 -8.94 9.07 5.81
CA ALA A 52 -8.64 10.45 5.44
C ALA A 52 -8.59 10.65 3.91
N SER A 53 -9.57 10.11 3.18
CA SER A 53 -9.61 10.13 1.72
C SER A 53 -11.03 10.00 1.18
N GLY A 54 -11.40 10.86 0.22
CA GLY A 54 -12.66 10.74 -0.51
C GLY A 54 -12.64 9.74 -1.68
N SER A 55 -11.57 8.97 -1.87
CA SER A 55 -11.45 8.04 -3.00
C SER A 55 -12.36 6.81 -2.83
N PRO A 56 -13.34 6.57 -3.73
CA PRO A 56 -14.20 5.38 -3.66
C PRO A 56 -13.39 4.07 -3.67
N ARG A 57 -12.30 4.05 -4.45
CA ARG A 57 -11.41 2.89 -4.60
C ARG A 57 -10.74 2.51 -3.29
N ARG A 58 -10.30 3.50 -2.50
CA ARG A 58 -9.64 3.23 -1.21
C ARG A 58 -10.63 2.74 -0.15
N ILE A 59 -11.87 3.22 -0.22
CA ILE A 59 -12.96 2.74 0.63
C ILE A 59 -13.25 1.26 0.32
N GLU A 60 -13.38 0.90 -0.95
CA GLU A 60 -13.58 -0.48 -1.39
C GLU A 60 -12.42 -1.39 -0.96
N LEU A 61 -11.18 -0.95 -1.14
CA LEU A 61 -10.00 -1.70 -0.73
C LEU A 61 -9.93 -1.93 0.79
N LEU A 62 -10.26 -0.92 1.61
CA LEU A 62 -10.34 -1.11 3.07
C LEU A 62 -11.46 -2.08 3.48
N LYS A 63 -12.58 -2.10 2.76
CA LYS A 63 -13.66 -3.07 3.01
C LYS A 63 -13.22 -4.50 2.75
N LEU A 64 -12.30 -4.75 1.81
CA LEU A 64 -11.71 -6.09 1.61
C LEU A 64 -10.92 -6.59 2.84
N LEU A 65 -10.39 -5.67 3.65
CA LEU A 65 -9.77 -5.99 4.94
C LEU A 65 -10.79 -6.14 6.08
N GLY A 66 -12.10 -6.06 5.78
CA GLY A 66 -13.19 -6.14 6.75
C GLY A 66 -13.44 -4.85 7.55
N PHE A 67 -12.79 -3.73 7.20
CA PHE A 67 -13.04 -2.45 7.85
C PHE A 67 -14.23 -1.71 7.21
N SER A 68 -14.98 -1.00 8.04
CA SER A 68 -16.02 -0.07 7.59
C SER A 68 -15.61 1.36 8.02
N PRO A 69 -14.75 2.04 7.25
CA PRO A 69 -14.23 3.35 7.63
C PRO A 69 -15.32 4.42 7.64
N THR A 70 -15.25 5.32 8.62
CA THR A 70 -15.82 6.65 8.47
C THR A 70 -14.97 7.43 7.48
N VAL A 71 -15.59 7.99 6.44
CA VAL A 71 -14.87 8.72 5.38
C VAL A 71 -14.80 10.19 5.75
N TYR A 72 -13.59 10.73 5.85
CA TYR A 72 -13.36 12.15 6.13
C TYR A 72 -12.23 12.67 5.23
N PRO A 73 -12.54 13.22 4.04
CA PRO A 73 -11.52 13.75 3.14
C PRO A 73 -10.77 14.92 3.80
N SER A 74 -9.45 14.95 3.69
CA SER A 74 -8.63 16.05 4.21
C SER A 74 -8.81 17.33 3.38
N GLY A 75 -8.79 18.48 4.06
CA GLY A 75 -8.78 19.81 3.45
C GLY A 75 -7.39 20.43 3.32
N ALA A 76 -6.32 19.66 3.53
CA ALA A 76 -4.95 20.16 3.54
C ALA A 76 -4.49 20.69 2.16
N ASP A 77 -3.63 21.71 2.16
CA ASP A 77 -2.94 22.15 0.94
C ASP A 77 -1.87 21.11 0.53
N GLU A 78 -2.12 20.43 -0.59
CA GLU A 78 -1.26 19.37 -1.12
C GLU A 78 -0.12 19.91 -2.02
N SER A 79 0.10 21.23 -2.04
CA SER A 79 1.20 21.84 -2.81
C SER A 79 2.57 21.38 -2.30
N SER A 80 3.43 20.93 -3.22
CA SER A 80 4.76 20.43 -2.89
C SER A 80 5.72 20.59 -4.06
N ALA A 81 6.97 20.92 -3.77
CA ALA A 81 8.08 20.96 -4.72
C ALA A 81 8.91 19.67 -4.73
N GLU A 82 8.52 18.66 -3.96
CA GLU A 82 9.19 17.36 -3.89
C GLU A 82 9.13 16.66 -5.25
N LYS A 83 10.26 16.11 -5.69
CA LYS A 83 10.43 15.46 -6.99
C LYS A 83 10.58 13.96 -6.87
N ASP A 84 10.91 13.44 -5.69
CA ASP A 84 10.89 12.01 -5.44
C ASP A 84 9.44 11.53 -5.19
N PRO A 85 8.90 10.62 -6.01
CA PRO A 85 7.52 10.20 -5.90
C PRO A 85 7.22 9.43 -4.60
N ALA A 86 8.20 8.73 -4.03
CA ALA A 86 8.02 8.00 -2.78
C ALA A 86 7.97 8.98 -1.59
N LEU A 87 8.88 9.95 -1.54
CA LEU A 87 8.87 11.00 -0.52
C LEU A 87 7.63 11.89 -0.62
N LEU A 88 7.25 12.28 -1.84
CA LEU A 88 6.06 13.11 -2.07
C LEU A 88 4.80 12.42 -1.53
N THR A 89 4.54 11.20 -1.97
CA THR A 89 3.32 10.48 -1.56
C THR A 89 3.29 10.18 -0.08
N GLN A 90 4.43 9.82 0.53
CA GLN A 90 4.51 9.62 1.97
C GLN A 90 4.22 10.93 2.73
N ARG A 91 4.83 12.05 2.32
CA ARG A 91 4.61 13.37 2.94
C ARG A 91 3.15 13.79 2.84
N LEU A 92 2.53 13.64 1.67
CA LEU A 92 1.12 13.98 1.48
C LEU A 92 0.20 13.08 2.30
N ALA A 93 0.50 11.79 2.44
CA ALA A 93 -0.25 10.91 3.32
C ALA A 93 -0.17 11.34 4.79
N PHE A 94 1.01 11.70 5.28
CA PHE A 94 1.16 12.25 6.64
C PHE A 94 0.36 13.54 6.83
N LEU A 95 0.50 14.49 5.89
CA LEU A 95 -0.20 15.76 5.95
C LEU A 95 -1.73 15.59 6.05
N LYS A 96 -2.29 14.68 5.24
CA LYS A 96 -3.72 14.34 5.27
C LYS A 96 -4.13 13.74 6.61
N ALA A 97 -3.35 12.81 7.14
CA ALA A 97 -3.65 12.18 8.44
C ALA A 97 -3.61 13.21 9.59
N GLU A 98 -2.58 14.05 9.64
CA GLU A 98 -2.38 15.05 10.71
C GLU A 98 -3.42 16.17 10.67
N GLU A 99 -3.89 16.55 9.47
CA GLU A 99 -4.98 17.51 9.34
C GLU A 99 -6.30 16.91 9.86
N VAL A 100 -6.64 15.70 9.43
CA VAL A 100 -7.88 15.02 9.85
C VAL A 100 -7.86 14.65 11.33
N GLN A 101 -6.69 14.34 11.90
CA GLN A 101 -6.52 14.00 13.32
C GLN A 101 -7.15 15.03 14.27
N ARG A 102 -7.14 16.32 13.91
CA ARG A 102 -7.69 17.41 14.72
C ARG A 102 -9.19 17.30 14.97
N HIS A 103 -9.88 16.43 14.22
CA HIS A 103 -11.33 16.24 14.29
C HIS A 103 -11.75 14.95 15.03
N PHE A 104 -10.80 14.14 15.50
CA PHE A 104 -11.08 12.84 16.11
C PHE A 104 -10.30 12.65 17.42
N ASP A 105 -10.78 11.72 18.26
CA ASP A 105 -10.12 11.40 19.54
C ASP A 105 -8.87 10.53 19.34
N SER A 106 -8.06 10.40 20.39
CA SER A 106 -6.83 9.60 20.38
C SER A 106 -7.06 8.09 20.27
N GLU A 107 -8.30 7.63 20.39
CA GLU A 107 -8.70 6.22 20.23
C GLU A 107 -9.22 5.91 18.82
N THR A 108 -9.08 6.84 17.88
CA THR A 108 -9.48 6.67 16.48
C THR A 108 -8.27 6.33 15.62
N LEU A 109 -8.33 5.20 14.92
CA LEU A 109 -7.35 4.83 13.92
C LEU A 109 -7.57 5.63 12.63
N LEU A 110 -6.58 6.40 12.23
CA LEU A 110 -6.59 7.19 11.02
C LEU A 110 -5.71 6.53 9.97
N ILE A 111 -6.28 6.33 8.78
CA ILE A 111 -5.55 5.87 7.59
C ILE A 111 -5.66 6.94 6.53
N ALA A 112 -4.52 7.42 6.06
CA ALA A 112 -4.43 8.32 4.91
C ALA A 112 -3.56 7.69 3.83
N ALA A 113 -3.84 8.03 2.58
CA ALA A 113 -3.01 7.61 1.47
C ALA A 113 -2.97 8.66 0.35
N ASP A 114 -1.85 8.70 -0.35
CA ASP A 114 -1.66 9.50 -1.55
C ASP A 114 -1.03 8.67 -2.66
N THR A 115 -1.43 8.89 -3.91
CA THR A 115 -1.02 8.06 -5.05
C THR A 115 -0.65 8.94 -6.23
N VAL A 116 0.54 8.69 -6.80
CA VAL A 116 1.02 9.37 -8.01
C VAL A 116 1.54 8.36 -9.04
N VAL A 117 1.55 8.77 -10.31
CA VAL A 117 2.20 8.03 -11.38
C VAL A 117 3.50 8.74 -11.73
N PHE A 118 4.59 7.99 -11.92
CA PHE A 118 5.87 8.50 -12.40
C PHE A 118 6.16 7.87 -13.76
N ASP A 119 6.42 8.70 -14.78
CA ASP A 119 6.65 8.25 -16.16
C ASP A 119 8.14 8.00 -16.49
N GLY A 120 9.03 8.24 -15.52
CA GLY A 120 10.49 8.17 -15.69
C GLY A 120 11.16 9.55 -15.72
N GLU A 121 10.40 10.61 -15.99
CA GLU A 121 10.90 11.98 -16.06
C GLU A 121 10.19 12.90 -15.05
N LYS A 122 8.89 12.73 -14.87
CA LYS A 122 8.07 13.60 -14.01
C LYS A 122 6.95 12.84 -13.29
N ILE A 123 6.51 13.45 -12.20
CA ILE A 123 5.33 13.00 -11.45
C ILE A 123 4.07 13.51 -12.16
N LEU A 124 3.16 12.60 -12.46
CA LEU A 124 1.88 12.85 -13.05
C LEU A 124 0.80 12.78 -11.96
N GLY A 125 0.26 13.94 -11.61
CA GLY A 125 -0.93 14.07 -10.77
C GLY A 125 -2.21 13.79 -11.56
N LYS A 126 -3.34 14.29 -11.04
CA LYS A 126 -4.63 14.26 -11.75
C LYS A 126 -4.63 15.28 -12.90
N PRO A 127 -5.21 14.96 -14.06
CA PRO A 127 -5.35 15.94 -15.14
C PRO A 127 -6.33 17.04 -14.73
N LYS A 128 -6.07 18.29 -15.14
CA LYS A 128 -7.00 19.41 -14.89
C LYS A 128 -7.96 19.63 -16.06
N THR A 129 -7.54 19.23 -17.26
CA THR A 129 -8.34 19.30 -18.48
C THR A 129 -8.24 18.01 -19.29
N GLU A 130 -9.12 17.84 -20.28
CA GLU A 130 -9.05 16.71 -21.21
C GLU A 130 -7.74 16.73 -22.02
N GLU A 131 -7.21 17.91 -22.35
CA GLU A 131 -5.92 18.06 -23.02
C GLU A 131 -4.76 17.61 -22.13
N ASP A 132 -4.81 17.90 -20.83
CA ASP A 132 -3.83 17.37 -19.87
C ASP A 132 -3.88 15.84 -19.85
N ALA A 133 -5.09 15.27 -19.80
CA ALA A 133 -5.29 13.82 -19.83
C ALA A 133 -4.74 13.21 -21.13
N TYR A 134 -4.99 13.84 -22.27
CA TYR A 134 -4.46 13.43 -23.57
C TYR A 134 -2.93 13.45 -23.59
N ALA A 135 -2.32 14.52 -23.08
CA ALA A 135 -0.86 14.65 -23.03
C ALA A 135 -0.23 13.58 -22.13
N MET A 136 -0.82 13.32 -20.96
CA MET A 136 -0.38 12.24 -20.05
C MET A 136 -0.48 10.87 -20.72
N LEU A 137 -1.65 10.51 -21.24
CA LEU A 137 -1.91 9.22 -21.87
C LEU A 137 -1.05 8.97 -23.12
N SER A 138 -0.88 10.00 -23.95
CA SER A 138 0.01 9.94 -25.11
C SER A 138 1.46 9.73 -24.69
N GLY A 139 1.90 10.40 -23.62
CA GLY A 139 3.22 10.24 -23.05
C GLY A 139 3.49 8.85 -22.48
N LEU A 140 2.47 8.20 -21.92
CA LEU A 140 2.52 6.86 -21.33
C LEU A 140 2.32 5.72 -22.36
N SER A 141 1.77 6.03 -23.54
CA SER A 141 1.44 5.06 -24.58
C SER A 141 2.61 4.15 -24.95
N GLY A 142 2.42 2.83 -24.79
CA GLY A 142 3.43 1.82 -25.11
C GLY A 142 4.63 1.77 -24.17
N LYS A 143 4.62 2.53 -23.06
CA LYS A 143 5.74 2.64 -22.12
C LYS A 143 5.48 1.89 -20.81
N VAL A 144 6.56 1.74 -20.04
CA VAL A 144 6.51 1.37 -18.63
C VAL A 144 6.36 2.65 -17.79
N ASN A 145 5.61 2.57 -16.70
CA ASN A 145 5.49 3.62 -15.71
C ASN A 145 5.38 3.03 -14.30
N TRP A 146 5.45 3.88 -13.27
CA TRP A 146 5.46 3.44 -11.88
C TRP A 146 4.40 4.16 -11.06
N VAL A 147 3.56 3.39 -10.38
CA VAL A 147 2.59 3.89 -9.41
C VAL A 147 3.20 3.83 -8.03
N TYR A 148 3.23 4.98 -7.35
CA TYR A 148 3.66 5.10 -5.96
C TYR A 148 2.45 5.42 -5.10
N THR A 149 2.23 4.66 -4.03
CA THR A 149 1.26 5.03 -2.98
C THR A 149 1.96 5.14 -1.64
N GLY A 150 1.92 6.34 -1.09
CA GLY A 150 2.28 6.62 0.30
C GLY A 150 1.08 6.37 1.20
N VAL A 151 1.30 5.74 2.34
CA VAL A 151 0.28 5.45 3.35
C VAL A 151 0.77 5.95 4.70
N CYS A 152 -0.14 6.57 5.46
CA CYS A 152 0.06 6.93 6.85
C CYS A 152 -0.99 6.22 7.71
N ILE A 153 -0.53 5.64 8.80
CA ILE A 153 -1.33 5.07 9.88
C ILE A 153 -1.05 5.92 11.12
N LEU A 154 -2.11 6.39 11.76
CA LEU A 154 -2.02 7.24 12.95
C LEU A 154 -3.02 6.77 14.00
N TYR A 155 -2.58 6.71 15.27
CA TYR A 155 -3.42 6.39 16.42
C TYR A 155 -2.85 7.06 17.68
N GLY A 156 -3.62 7.95 18.29
CA GLY A 156 -3.11 8.85 19.33
C GLY A 156 -1.89 9.64 18.83
N GLU A 157 -0.78 9.59 19.56
CA GLU A 157 0.49 10.23 19.18
C GLU A 157 1.37 9.35 18.27
N LYS A 158 1.04 8.07 18.13
CA LYS A 158 1.83 7.14 17.31
C LYS A 158 1.46 7.27 15.86
N LYS A 159 2.49 7.33 15.00
CA LYS A 159 2.33 7.37 13.55
C LYS A 159 3.37 6.50 12.87
N MET A 160 2.93 5.83 11.82
CA MET A 160 3.77 4.99 10.95
C MET A 160 3.42 5.32 9.51
N GLY A 161 4.44 5.45 8.66
CA GLY A 161 4.23 5.69 7.25
C GLY A 161 5.12 4.82 6.39
N PHE A 162 4.64 4.49 5.20
CA PHE A 162 5.38 3.73 4.21
C PHE A 162 4.96 4.11 2.80
N CYS A 163 5.76 3.73 1.81
CA CYS A 163 5.44 3.90 0.40
C CYS A 163 5.63 2.58 -0.35
N GLU A 164 4.67 2.24 -1.21
CA GLU A 164 4.69 1.07 -2.07
C GLU A 164 4.83 1.48 -3.54
N LYS A 165 5.65 0.75 -4.29
CA LYS A 165 5.92 1.00 -5.71
C LYS A 165 5.38 -0.16 -6.54
N THR A 166 4.75 0.15 -7.67
CA THR A 166 4.28 -0.87 -8.62
C THR A 166 4.58 -0.45 -10.04
N THR A 167 5.13 -1.36 -10.82
CA THR A 167 5.45 -1.13 -12.23
C THR A 167 4.25 -1.53 -13.10
N VAL A 168 3.87 -0.68 -14.05
CA VAL A 168 2.76 -0.92 -14.98
C VAL A 168 3.29 -0.83 -16.41
N TYR A 169 3.01 -1.88 -17.20
CA TYR A 169 3.41 -1.98 -18.59
C TYR A 169 2.22 -1.69 -19.49
N LEU A 170 2.34 -0.72 -20.40
CA LEU A 170 1.23 -0.32 -21.26
C LEU A 170 1.41 -0.77 -22.73
N SER A 171 0.28 -1.05 -23.36
CA SER A 171 0.16 -1.18 -24.80
C SER A 171 0.24 0.18 -25.49
N LYS A 172 0.66 0.15 -26.76
CA LYS A 172 0.56 1.35 -27.60
C LYS A 172 -0.92 1.62 -27.85
N MET A 173 -1.31 2.87 -27.63
CA MET A 173 -2.65 3.40 -27.86
C MET A 173 -2.62 4.34 -29.07
N SER A 174 -3.67 4.31 -29.87
CA SER A 174 -3.94 5.30 -30.90
C SER A 174 -4.60 6.56 -30.33
N ASP A 175 -4.47 7.69 -31.03
CA ASP A 175 -5.12 8.95 -30.65
C ASP A 175 -6.63 8.80 -30.47
N ARG A 176 -7.26 7.97 -31.31
CA ARG A 176 -8.68 7.68 -31.22
C ARG A 176 -9.04 6.97 -29.91
N GLU A 177 -8.29 5.92 -29.55
CA GLU A 177 -8.51 5.17 -28.31
C GLU A 177 -8.32 6.04 -27.06
N ILE A 178 -7.29 6.91 -27.08
CA ILE A 178 -7.04 7.85 -25.98
C ILE A 178 -8.24 8.80 -25.83
N ARG A 179 -8.72 9.39 -26.92
CA ARG A 179 -9.87 10.31 -26.89
C ARG A 179 -11.17 9.62 -26.48
N GLU A 180 -11.41 8.40 -26.95
CA GLU A 180 -12.57 7.60 -26.53
C GLU A 180 -12.53 7.30 -25.02
N TYR A 181 -11.36 7.00 -24.47
CA TYR A 181 -11.21 6.81 -23.03
C TYR A 181 -11.43 8.11 -22.24
N ILE A 182 -10.90 9.24 -22.70
CA ILE A 182 -11.12 10.55 -22.07
C ILE A 182 -12.60 10.92 -22.05
N ALA A 183 -13.31 10.70 -23.16
CA ALA A 183 -14.75 10.96 -23.27
C ALA A 183 -15.61 10.15 -22.29
N SER A 184 -15.08 9.07 -21.70
CA SER A 184 -15.79 8.33 -20.64
C SER A 184 -15.81 9.06 -19.29
N GLY A 185 -14.99 10.10 -19.11
CA GLY A 185 -14.82 10.82 -17.83
C GLY A 185 -13.98 10.06 -16.79
N ASP A 186 -13.74 8.77 -16.99
CA ASP A 186 -12.95 7.94 -16.07
C ASP A 186 -11.53 8.47 -15.76
N PRO A 187 -10.74 9.04 -16.70
CA PRO A 187 -9.38 9.45 -16.36
C PRO A 187 -9.27 10.66 -15.42
N MET A 188 -10.34 11.46 -15.29
CA MET A 188 -10.23 12.82 -14.75
C MET A 188 -9.94 12.88 -13.24
N ASP A 189 -10.32 11.84 -12.49
CA ASP A 189 -10.08 11.78 -11.04
C ASP A 189 -8.80 11.00 -10.66
N LYS A 190 -7.99 10.59 -11.64
CA LYS A 190 -6.90 9.62 -11.45
C LYS A 190 -5.53 10.21 -11.79
N ALA A 191 -4.54 9.87 -10.96
CA ALA A 191 -3.15 10.24 -11.23
C ALA A 191 -2.67 9.58 -12.53
N GLY A 192 -1.93 10.31 -13.35
CA GLY A 192 -1.50 9.84 -14.67
C GLY A 192 -2.64 9.69 -15.70
N ALA A 193 -3.85 10.18 -15.36
CA ALA A 193 -5.04 10.10 -16.20
C ALA A 193 -5.44 8.67 -16.58
N TYR A 194 -5.20 7.67 -15.71
CA TYR A 194 -5.70 6.31 -15.94
C TYR A 194 -5.92 5.54 -14.64
N GLY A 195 -6.69 4.45 -14.71
CA GLY A 195 -6.78 3.44 -13.66
C GLY A 195 -6.46 2.05 -14.19
N VAL A 196 -5.68 1.25 -13.45
CA VAL A 196 -5.43 -0.17 -13.83
C VAL A 196 -6.69 -1.03 -13.81
N GLN A 197 -7.74 -0.57 -13.11
CA GLN A 197 -9.08 -1.15 -13.11
C GLN A 197 -10.03 -0.35 -14.01
N GLY A 198 -11.06 -1.01 -14.54
CA GLY A 198 -12.08 -0.35 -15.36
C GLY A 198 -11.73 -0.29 -16.85
N PRO A 199 -12.25 0.69 -17.61
CA PRO A 199 -12.17 0.71 -19.08
C PRO A 199 -10.73 0.75 -19.63
N PHE A 200 -9.79 1.33 -18.89
CA PHE A 200 -8.38 1.43 -19.31
C PHE A 200 -7.62 0.12 -19.20
N ALA A 201 -8.12 -0.87 -18.44
CA ALA A 201 -7.46 -2.16 -18.25
C ALA A 201 -7.12 -2.87 -19.57
N ARG A 202 -7.86 -2.59 -20.65
CA ARG A 202 -7.58 -3.09 -22.02
C ARG A 202 -6.18 -2.71 -22.55
N PHE A 203 -5.56 -1.67 -22.00
CA PHE A 203 -4.22 -1.20 -22.38
C PHE A 203 -3.12 -1.66 -21.42
N VAL A 204 -3.45 -2.31 -20.31
CA VAL A 204 -2.47 -2.83 -19.35
C VAL A 204 -1.97 -4.19 -19.82
N LYS A 205 -0.69 -4.28 -20.20
CA LYS A 205 -0.03 -5.54 -20.59
C LYS A 205 0.32 -6.41 -19.40
N GLY A 206 0.67 -5.78 -18.29
CA GLY A 206 1.16 -6.46 -17.12
C GLY A 206 1.45 -5.48 -16.00
N ILE A 207 1.52 -6.03 -14.79
CA ILE A 207 1.83 -5.31 -13.56
C ILE A 207 2.87 -6.13 -12.82
N GLU A 208 3.90 -5.47 -12.31
CA GLU A 208 4.90 -6.06 -11.42
C GLU A 208 4.88 -5.31 -10.09
N GLY A 209 4.54 -6.03 -9.02
CA GLY A 209 4.32 -5.48 -7.69
C GLY A 209 2.88 -5.67 -7.21
N ASP A 210 2.40 -4.76 -6.38
CA ASP A 210 1.09 -4.83 -5.73
C ASP A 210 -0.02 -4.21 -6.61
N PHE A 211 -0.97 -5.04 -7.05
CA PHE A 211 -2.13 -4.59 -7.82
C PHE A 211 -3.01 -3.59 -7.04
N CYS A 212 -3.20 -3.78 -5.73
CA CYS A 212 -4.00 -2.89 -4.90
C CYS A 212 -3.28 -1.54 -4.69
N ASN A 213 -1.94 -1.55 -4.66
CA ASN A 213 -1.15 -0.33 -4.72
C ASN A 213 -1.43 0.47 -6.00
N ALA A 214 -1.45 -0.21 -7.16
CA ALA A 214 -1.75 0.43 -8.44
C ALA A 214 -3.19 0.99 -8.52
N ILE A 215 -4.13 0.44 -7.76
CA ILE A 215 -5.49 1.00 -7.60
C ILE A 215 -5.48 2.25 -6.68
N GLY A 216 -4.63 2.23 -5.64
CA GLY A 216 -4.38 3.38 -4.78
C GLY A 216 -4.34 3.09 -3.27
N LEU A 217 -4.30 1.83 -2.84
CA LEU A 217 -4.02 1.44 -1.45
C LEU A 217 -3.40 0.03 -1.37
N PRO A 218 -2.14 -0.13 -0.93
CA PRO A 218 -1.48 -1.43 -0.80
C PRO A 218 -2.00 -2.23 0.40
N ILE A 219 -3.18 -2.88 0.26
CA ILE A 219 -3.88 -3.50 1.40
C ILE A 219 -3.11 -4.65 2.05
N ALA A 220 -2.31 -5.39 1.30
CA ALA A 220 -1.50 -6.49 1.85
C ALA A 220 -0.42 -5.95 2.80
N ARG A 221 0.32 -4.91 2.36
CA ARG A 221 1.32 -4.25 3.19
C ARG A 221 0.68 -3.48 4.35
N LEU A 222 -0.45 -2.82 4.12
CA LEU A 222 -1.21 -2.13 5.15
C LEU A 222 -1.64 -3.10 6.27
N TYR A 223 -2.14 -4.28 5.91
CA TYR A 223 -2.53 -5.28 6.90
C TYR A 223 -1.34 -5.70 7.79
N GLN A 224 -0.18 -5.99 7.19
CA GLN A 224 1.03 -6.33 7.95
C GLN A 224 1.51 -5.17 8.82
N ALA A 225 1.44 -3.94 8.29
CA ALA A 225 1.77 -2.73 9.05
C ALA A 225 0.84 -2.56 10.25
N LEU A 226 -0.48 -2.76 10.10
CA LEU A 226 -1.45 -2.67 11.19
C LEU A 226 -1.22 -3.73 12.28
N LYS A 227 -0.88 -4.97 11.90
CA LYS A 227 -0.51 -6.01 12.87
C LYS A 227 0.65 -5.57 13.75
N ARG A 228 1.74 -5.13 13.13
CA ARG A 228 2.93 -4.66 13.83
C ARG A 228 2.67 -3.39 14.64
N PHE A 229 1.96 -2.43 14.05
CA PHE A 229 1.63 -1.16 14.68
C PHE A 229 0.83 -1.38 15.98
N ARG A 230 -0.09 -2.35 15.99
CA ARG A 230 -0.81 -2.76 17.20
C ARG A 230 0.09 -3.35 18.29
N GLU A 231 1.08 -4.15 17.92
CA GLU A 231 2.01 -4.75 18.89
C GLU A 231 2.92 -3.69 19.53
N GLU A 232 3.13 -2.58 18.83
CA GLU A 232 3.92 -1.45 19.30
C GLU A 232 3.09 -0.43 20.10
N LEU A 233 1.76 -0.56 20.20
CA LEU A 233 0.86 0.37 20.94
C LEU A 233 1.00 0.25 22.46
#